data_AF-A0A7N0U1Q9-F1
#
_entry.id   AF-A0A7N0U1Q9-F1
#
_cell.length_a   1.000
_cell.length_b   1.000
_cell.length_c   1.000
_cell.angle_alpha   90.00
_cell.angle_beta   90.00
_cell.angle_gamma   90.00
#
_symmetry.space_group_name_H-M   'P 1'
#
loop_
_entity.id
_entity.type
_entity.pdbx_description
1 polymer ?
#
loop_
_entity_poly.entity_id
_entity_poly.type
_entity_poly.pdbx_seq_one_letter_code
_entity_poly.pdbx_strand_id
1 'polypeptide(L)'
;METELQRFLQVWSTATASLCYCYYVVSGIPKGFTRLISILPVITLFTLLPFSLQTFHLGAPTAFIFLWLANFKLLLFAFDLGPLSPNPNPKPISLFLATASFPINLREIKIPNPPTPNRLNKSSFILLVKLILVFSVICLFQFDYKRILHPDVVLAVYCFYMYLAVETVLALSVAPVRALLGRRFEVDPQFNAPYLSTSLQDFWGRRWNLMVPLILRPSVYGPVRRLLASTTGPRTASFF
;
A
#
# COMPACT_ATOMS: atom_id res chain seq x y z
N MET A 1 -22.19 8.45 10.90
CA MET A 1 -20.93 7.81 11.35
C MET A 1 -21.11 6.31 11.55
N GLU A 2 -22.14 5.88 12.26
CA GLU A 2 -22.40 4.44 12.50
C GLU A 2 -22.65 3.63 11.22
N THR A 3 -23.43 4.18 10.29
CA THR A 3 -23.66 3.58 8.96
C THR A 3 -22.40 3.45 8.10
N GLU A 4 -21.49 4.42 8.20
CA GLU A 4 -20.24 4.42 7.45
C GLU A 4 -19.24 3.41 8.02
N LEU A 5 -19.14 3.33 9.36
CA LEU A 5 -18.31 2.32 10.01
C LEU A 5 -18.79 0.90 9.68
N GLN A 6 -20.10 0.67 9.64
CA GLN A 6 -20.67 -0.60 9.20
C GLN A 6 -20.27 -0.95 7.77
N ARG A 7 -20.35 0.00 6.82
CA ARG A 7 -19.89 -0.19 5.43
C ARG A 7 -18.40 -0.49 5.37
N PHE A 8 -17.59 0.23 6.15
CA PHE A 8 -16.14 -0.02 6.24
C PHE A 8 -15.86 -1.46 6.71
N LEU A 9 -16.52 -1.91 7.78
CA LEU A 9 -16.37 -3.29 8.27
C LEU A 9 -16.85 -4.33 7.24
N GLN A 10 -17.94 -4.05 6.52
CA GLN A 10 -18.41 -4.90 5.41
C GLN A 10 -17.35 -5.00 4.31
N VAL A 11 -16.78 -3.87 3.87
CA VAL A 11 -15.71 -3.85 2.86
C VAL A 11 -14.53 -4.70 3.27
N TRP A 12 -14.02 -4.52 4.49
CA TRP A 12 -12.86 -5.26 4.97
C TRP A 12 -13.16 -6.76 5.20
N SER A 13 -14.36 -7.11 5.63
CA SER A 13 -14.76 -8.52 5.78
C SER A 13 -14.91 -9.21 4.41
N THR A 14 -15.58 -8.58 3.43
CA THR A 14 -15.67 -9.08 2.06
C THR A 14 -14.30 -9.21 1.41
N ALA A 15 -13.42 -8.23 1.60
CA ALA A 15 -12.06 -8.28 1.07
C ALA A 15 -11.26 -9.44 1.69
N THR A 16 -11.35 -9.62 3.01
CA THR A 16 -10.66 -10.72 3.71
C THR A 16 -11.17 -12.08 3.24
N ALA A 17 -12.49 -12.26 3.09
CA ALA A 17 -13.08 -13.49 2.57
C ALA A 17 -12.61 -13.80 1.14
N SER A 18 -12.52 -12.78 0.29
CA SER A 18 -12.03 -12.90 -1.10
C SER A 18 -10.55 -13.30 -1.14
N LEU A 19 -9.73 -12.79 -0.22
CA LEU A 19 -8.33 -13.22 -0.10
C LEU A 19 -8.21 -14.64 0.45
N CYS A 20 -9.08 -15.06 1.37
CA CYS A 20 -9.14 -16.45 1.81
C CYS A 20 -9.47 -17.37 0.63
N TYR A 21 -10.41 -17.00 -0.24
CA TYR A 21 -10.68 -17.73 -1.49
C TYR A 21 -9.42 -17.82 -2.37
N CYS A 22 -8.70 -16.70 -2.56
CA CYS A 22 -7.44 -16.72 -3.32
C CYS A 22 -6.40 -17.65 -2.69
N TYR A 23 -6.31 -17.67 -1.36
CA TYR A 23 -5.34 -18.48 -0.64
C TYR A 23 -5.68 -19.98 -0.70
N TYR A 24 -6.93 -20.38 -0.47
CA TYR A 24 -7.29 -21.79 -0.35
C TYR A 24 -7.61 -22.45 -1.70
N VAL A 25 -8.22 -21.73 -2.63
CA VAL A 25 -8.69 -22.29 -3.91
C VAL A 25 -7.72 -21.97 -5.03
N VAL A 26 -7.42 -20.68 -5.22
CA VAL A 26 -6.65 -20.22 -6.38
C VAL A 26 -5.19 -20.63 -6.32
N SER A 27 -4.61 -20.74 -5.11
CA SER A 27 -3.21 -21.18 -4.94
C SER A 27 -2.95 -22.59 -5.48
N GLY A 28 -3.96 -23.46 -5.49
CA GLY A 28 -3.87 -24.82 -6.04
C GLY A 28 -3.96 -24.88 -7.57
N ILE A 29 -4.38 -23.79 -8.22
CA ILE A 29 -4.47 -23.70 -9.68
C ILE A 29 -3.06 -23.44 -10.24
N PRO A 30 -2.62 -24.07 -11.34
CA PRO A 30 -1.31 -23.79 -11.95
C PRO A 30 -1.15 -22.32 -12.34
N LYS A 31 0.08 -21.79 -12.19
CA LYS A 31 0.40 -20.40 -12.58
C LYS A 31 0.07 -20.14 -14.05
N GLY A 32 -0.38 -18.93 -14.35
CA GLY A 32 -0.69 -18.48 -15.70
C GLY A 32 -2.14 -18.06 -15.86
N PHE A 33 -2.67 -18.28 -17.06
CA PHE A 33 -3.94 -17.70 -17.48
C PHE A 33 -5.17 -18.28 -16.77
N THR A 34 -5.18 -19.57 -16.46
CA THR A 34 -6.28 -20.21 -15.72
C THR A 34 -6.42 -19.62 -14.32
N ARG A 35 -5.30 -19.48 -13.60
CA ARG A 35 -5.27 -18.81 -12.29
C ARG A 35 -5.72 -17.35 -12.39
N LEU A 36 -5.33 -16.63 -13.44
CA LEU A 36 -5.76 -15.26 -13.68
C LEU A 36 -7.29 -15.16 -13.84
N ILE A 37 -7.91 -16.05 -14.62
CA ILE A 37 -9.37 -16.09 -14.79
C ILE A 37 -10.05 -16.30 -13.43
N SER A 38 -9.56 -17.23 -12.60
CA SER A 38 -10.13 -17.49 -11.28
C SER A 38 -10.00 -16.31 -10.31
N ILE A 39 -8.99 -15.45 -10.50
CA ILE A 39 -8.78 -14.24 -9.70
C ILE A 39 -9.65 -13.07 -10.18
N LEU A 40 -10.07 -13.06 -11.44
CA LEU A 40 -10.78 -11.94 -12.06
C LEU A 40 -12.02 -11.46 -11.27
N PRO A 41 -12.88 -12.35 -10.72
CA PRO A 41 -14.00 -11.92 -9.87
C PRO A 41 -13.57 -11.19 -8.59
N VAL A 42 -12.40 -11.54 -8.05
CA VAL A 42 -11.85 -10.84 -6.87
C VAL A 42 -11.31 -9.48 -7.26
N ILE A 43 -10.65 -9.36 -8.42
CA ILE A 43 -10.16 -8.08 -8.94
C ILE A 43 -11.31 -7.10 -9.19
N THR A 44 -12.41 -7.58 -9.79
CA THR A 44 -13.60 -6.74 -10.02
C THR A 44 -14.22 -6.31 -8.69
N LEU A 45 -14.35 -7.21 -7.71
CA LEU A 45 -14.80 -6.85 -6.37
C LEU A 45 -13.91 -5.78 -5.73
N PHE A 46 -12.59 -5.96 -5.73
CA PHE A 46 -11.65 -5.00 -5.13
C PHE A 46 -11.67 -3.63 -5.82
N THR A 47 -12.02 -3.61 -7.10
CA THR A 47 -12.22 -2.38 -7.85
C THR A 47 -13.47 -1.62 -7.35
N LEU A 48 -14.54 -2.34 -7.04
CA LEU A 48 -15.84 -1.74 -6.69
C LEU A 48 -15.98 -1.41 -5.19
N LEU A 49 -15.38 -2.22 -4.31
CA LEU A 49 -15.54 -2.12 -2.85
C LEU A 49 -15.28 -0.71 -2.29
N PRO A 50 -14.20 0.01 -2.65
CA PRO A 50 -13.89 1.32 -2.06
C PRO A 50 -14.96 2.38 -2.35
N PHE A 51 -15.71 2.26 -3.44
CA PHE A 51 -16.76 3.20 -3.83
C PHE A 51 -18.02 3.11 -2.97
N SER A 52 -18.13 2.10 -2.10
CA SER A 52 -19.20 2.02 -1.10
C SER A 52 -18.98 2.99 0.08
N LEU A 53 -17.77 3.53 0.23
CA LEU A 53 -17.41 4.48 1.28
C LEU A 53 -17.60 5.91 0.77
N GLN A 54 -18.28 6.74 1.55
CA GLN A 54 -18.58 8.13 1.21
C GLN A 54 -17.52 9.08 1.78
N THR A 55 -16.86 8.69 2.87
CA THR A 55 -15.90 9.53 3.57
C THR A 55 -14.54 9.45 2.91
N PHE A 56 -13.99 10.60 2.48
CA PHE A 56 -12.67 10.66 1.84
C PHE A 56 -11.56 9.97 2.64
N HIS A 57 -11.49 10.20 3.96
CA HIS A 57 -10.42 9.67 4.81
C HIS A 57 -10.48 8.14 5.03
N LEU A 58 -11.63 7.51 4.79
CA LEU A 58 -11.76 6.04 4.81
C LEU A 58 -11.70 5.46 3.40
N GLY A 59 -12.38 6.11 2.45
CA GLY A 59 -12.46 5.71 1.04
C GLY A 59 -11.12 5.76 0.34
N ALA A 60 -10.37 6.87 0.44
CA ALA A 60 -9.11 7.02 -0.28
C ALA A 60 -8.03 6.00 0.15
N PRO A 61 -7.78 5.76 1.46
CA PRO A 61 -6.90 4.66 1.88
C PRO A 61 -7.38 3.28 1.43
N THR A 62 -8.69 3.02 1.52
CA THR A 62 -9.28 1.74 1.11
C THR A 62 -9.13 1.52 -0.41
N ALA A 63 -9.30 2.57 -1.21
CA ALA A 63 -9.05 2.53 -2.66
C ALA A 63 -7.56 2.30 -2.97
N PHE A 64 -6.67 3.04 -2.31
CA PHE A 64 -5.23 2.84 -2.45
C PHE A 64 -4.83 1.38 -2.16
N ILE A 65 -5.43 0.77 -1.15
CA ILE A 65 -5.19 -0.63 -0.78
C ILE A 65 -5.80 -1.62 -1.78
N PHE A 66 -7.12 -1.61 -1.99
CA PHE A 66 -7.81 -2.68 -2.72
C PHE A 66 -7.86 -2.44 -4.22
N LEU A 67 -8.35 -1.27 -4.65
CA LEU A 67 -8.48 -0.92 -6.07
C LEU A 67 -7.11 -0.97 -6.76
N TRP A 68 -6.05 -0.57 -6.06
CA TRP A 68 -4.70 -0.56 -6.62
C TRP A 68 -3.80 -1.69 -6.12
N LEU A 69 -3.25 -1.58 -4.90
CA LEU A 69 -2.11 -2.43 -4.52
C LEU A 69 -2.46 -3.91 -4.44
N ALA A 70 -3.60 -4.26 -3.87
CA ALA A 70 -4.02 -5.65 -3.74
C ALA A 70 -4.30 -6.27 -5.11
N ASN A 71 -4.98 -5.54 -6.01
CA ASN A 71 -5.19 -5.96 -7.40
C ASN A 71 -3.87 -6.24 -8.12
N PHE A 72 -2.89 -5.35 -8.03
CA PHE A 72 -1.59 -5.55 -8.68
C PHE A 72 -0.81 -6.72 -8.07
N LYS A 73 -0.90 -6.93 -6.75
CA LYS A 73 -0.30 -8.10 -6.10
C LYS A 73 -0.99 -9.41 -6.53
N LEU A 74 -2.31 -9.41 -6.69
CA LEU A 74 -3.07 -10.56 -7.17
C LEU A 74 -2.79 -10.88 -8.65
N LEU A 75 -2.63 -9.85 -9.48
CA LEU A 75 -2.17 -10.03 -10.87
C LEU A 75 -0.80 -10.68 -10.92
N LEU A 76 0.15 -10.24 -10.09
CA LEU A 76 1.47 -10.87 -10.00
C LEU A 76 1.38 -12.31 -9.46
N PHE A 77 0.53 -12.55 -8.45
CA PHE A 77 0.26 -13.88 -7.89
C PHE A 77 -0.26 -14.88 -8.93
N ALA A 78 -1.04 -14.42 -9.92
CA ALA A 78 -1.50 -15.26 -11.02
C ALA A 78 -0.33 -15.93 -11.77
N PHE A 79 0.84 -15.28 -11.81
CA PHE A 79 2.03 -15.73 -12.54
C PHE A 79 3.19 -16.17 -11.62
N ASP A 80 2.93 -16.44 -10.33
CA ASP A 80 3.95 -16.73 -9.31
C ASP A 80 5.01 -15.61 -9.15
N LEU A 81 4.62 -14.37 -9.38
CA LEU A 81 5.48 -13.20 -9.21
C LEU A 81 5.08 -12.40 -7.96
N GLY A 82 6.01 -11.54 -7.53
CA GLY A 82 5.75 -10.56 -6.49
C GLY A 82 5.61 -11.16 -5.09
N PRO A 83 5.13 -10.35 -4.13
CA PRO A 83 5.21 -10.68 -2.72
C PRO A 83 4.17 -11.71 -2.26
N LEU A 84 3.22 -12.11 -3.12
CA LEU A 84 2.24 -13.16 -2.80
C LEU A 84 2.62 -14.53 -3.36
N SER A 85 3.71 -14.62 -4.14
CA SER A 85 4.16 -15.87 -4.74
C SER A 85 4.44 -16.95 -3.67
N PRO A 86 4.01 -18.20 -3.90
CA PRO A 86 4.28 -19.33 -3.02
C PRO A 86 5.71 -19.88 -3.18
N ASN A 87 6.52 -19.36 -4.09
CA ASN A 87 7.89 -19.80 -4.34
C ASN A 87 8.89 -18.94 -3.53
N PRO A 88 9.78 -19.51 -2.70
CA PRO A 88 10.14 -20.95 -2.59
C PRO A 88 9.26 -21.79 -1.66
N ASN A 89 8.57 -21.21 -0.68
CA ASN A 89 7.71 -21.94 0.26
C ASN A 89 6.32 -21.29 0.38
N PRO A 90 5.25 -22.08 0.53
CA PRO A 90 3.91 -21.56 0.81
C PRO A 90 3.92 -20.70 2.07
N LYS A 91 3.37 -19.49 1.95
CA LYS A 91 3.26 -18.57 3.08
C LYS A 91 2.11 -19.01 3.99
N PRO A 92 2.21 -18.86 5.33
CA PRO A 92 1.06 -19.06 6.18
C PRO A 92 -0.03 -18.04 5.83
N ILE A 93 -1.30 -18.41 6.04
CA ILE A 93 -2.46 -17.58 5.66
C ILE A 93 -2.39 -16.16 6.24
N SER A 94 -1.96 -16.00 7.49
CA SER A 94 -1.82 -14.68 8.12
C SER A 94 -0.83 -13.80 7.37
N LEU A 95 0.30 -14.37 6.93
CA LEU A 95 1.30 -13.65 6.14
C LEU A 95 0.77 -13.31 4.76
N PHE A 96 0.03 -14.22 4.13
CA PHE A 96 -0.62 -13.96 2.84
C PHE A 96 -1.63 -12.80 2.94
N LEU A 97 -2.54 -12.86 3.92
CA LEU A 97 -3.55 -11.82 4.16
C LEU A 97 -2.90 -10.47 4.47
N ALA A 98 -1.92 -10.43 5.38
CA ALA A 98 -1.23 -9.19 5.72
C ALA A 98 -0.49 -8.60 4.51
N THR A 99 0.19 -9.44 3.73
CA THR A 99 0.94 -9.02 2.55
C THR A 99 0.01 -8.54 1.44
N ALA A 100 -1.17 -9.15 1.27
CA ALA A 100 -2.14 -8.75 0.26
C ALA A 100 -2.84 -7.44 0.64
N SER A 101 -3.33 -7.34 1.87
CA SER A 101 -4.19 -6.25 2.35
C SER A 101 -3.46 -4.98 2.76
N PHE A 102 -2.15 -5.04 3.07
CA PHE A 102 -1.44 -3.85 3.56
C PHE A 102 -0.34 -3.39 2.61
N PRO A 103 -0.13 -2.07 2.49
CA PRO A 103 0.90 -1.48 1.66
C PRO A 103 2.26 -1.62 2.35
N ILE A 104 2.76 -2.83 2.56
CA ILE A 104 4.00 -3.08 3.31
C ILE A 104 4.89 -4.11 2.64
N ASN A 105 6.19 -3.93 2.84
CA ASN A 105 7.18 -4.95 2.54
C ASN A 105 7.57 -5.61 3.87
N LEU A 106 7.42 -6.91 3.94
CA LEU A 106 7.70 -7.69 5.14
C LEU A 106 9.02 -8.41 4.99
N ARG A 107 9.91 -8.16 5.93
CA ARG A 107 11.18 -8.88 6.06
C ARG A 107 11.15 -9.74 7.30
N GLU A 108 11.41 -11.02 7.14
CA GLU A 108 11.54 -11.94 8.27
C GLU A 108 12.83 -11.65 9.04
N ILE A 109 12.72 -11.54 10.36
CA ILE A 109 13.84 -11.27 11.25
C ILE A 109 14.38 -12.61 11.75
N LYS A 110 15.62 -12.96 11.37
CA LYS A 110 16.26 -14.20 11.83
C LYS A 110 16.69 -14.16 13.30
N ILE A 111 17.01 -12.97 13.82
CA ILE A 111 17.43 -12.75 15.21
C ILE A 111 16.69 -11.53 15.76
N PRO A 112 15.70 -11.70 16.63
CA PRO A 112 14.96 -10.58 17.21
C PRO A 112 15.88 -9.78 18.14
N ASN A 113 16.15 -8.52 17.81
CA ASN A 113 16.77 -7.62 18.78
C ASN A 113 15.75 -7.28 19.87
N PRO A 114 16.13 -7.31 21.17
CA PRO A 114 15.22 -6.93 22.23
C PRO A 114 14.78 -5.47 22.03
N PRO A 115 13.48 -5.18 22.14
CA PRO A 115 12.98 -3.82 21.98
C PRO A 115 13.45 -2.97 23.15
N THR A 116 14.28 -1.97 22.89
CA THR A 116 14.58 -0.94 23.89
C THR A 116 13.31 -0.13 24.17
N PRO A 117 12.85 0.00 25.43
CA PRO A 117 11.59 0.67 25.77
C PRO A 117 11.50 2.10 25.22
N ASN A 118 12.62 2.81 25.16
CA ASN A 118 12.70 4.18 24.61
C ASN A 118 12.33 4.29 23.12
N ARG A 119 12.58 3.25 22.30
CA ARG A 119 12.24 3.28 20.86
C ARG A 119 10.73 3.18 20.61
N LEU A 120 10.02 2.38 21.41
CA LEU A 120 8.57 2.23 21.30
C LEU A 120 7.85 3.52 21.68
N ASN A 121 8.23 4.13 22.79
CA ASN A 121 7.64 5.40 23.25
C ASN A 121 7.89 6.53 22.25
N LYS A 122 9.09 6.63 21.69
CA LYS A 122 9.41 7.63 20.66
C LYS A 122 8.58 7.46 19.39
N SER A 123 8.43 6.23 18.89
CA SER A 123 7.65 5.96 17.67
C SER A 123 6.17 6.28 17.84
N SER A 124 5.57 5.89 18.98
CA SER A 124 4.16 6.18 19.27
C SER A 124 3.90 7.68 19.48
N PHE A 125 4.82 8.38 20.13
CA PHE A 125 4.73 9.84 20.29
C PHE A 125 4.79 10.58 18.95
N ILE A 126 5.72 10.18 18.06
CA ILE A 126 5.80 10.77 16.71
C ILE A 126 4.51 10.55 15.92
N LEU A 127 3.93 9.35 16.00
CA LEU A 127 2.65 9.07 15.34
C LEU A 127 1.52 9.94 15.91
N LEU A 128 1.45 10.12 17.23
CA LEU A 128 0.45 10.97 17.88
C LEU A 128 0.57 12.44 17.41
N VAL A 129 1.79 12.98 17.39
CA VAL A 129 2.06 14.35 16.90
C VAL A 129 1.60 14.50 15.45
N LYS A 130 1.88 13.51 14.59
CA LYS A 130 1.42 13.51 13.20
C LYS A 130 -0.10 13.49 13.08
N LEU A 131 -0.78 12.66 13.88
CA LEU A 131 -2.25 12.61 13.90
C LEU A 131 -2.86 13.95 14.29
N ILE A 132 -2.32 14.61 15.33
CA ILE A 132 -2.75 15.95 15.76
C ILE A 132 -2.56 16.97 14.64
N LEU A 133 -1.42 16.91 13.94
CA LEU A 133 -1.09 17.83 12.85
C LEU A 133 -1.97 17.62 11.61
N VAL A 134 -2.26 16.37 11.24
CA VAL A 134 -3.21 16.04 10.18
C VAL A 134 -4.60 16.55 10.54
N PHE A 135 -5.05 16.31 11.78
CA PHE A 135 -6.34 16.76 12.27
C PHE A 135 -6.47 18.28 12.29
N SER A 136 -5.46 19.01 12.75
CA SER A 136 -5.48 20.47 12.80
C SER A 136 -5.62 21.08 11.40
N VAL A 137 -4.92 20.52 10.41
CA VAL A 137 -5.03 20.98 9.02
C VAL A 137 -6.42 20.68 8.42
N ILE A 138 -7.01 19.52 8.73
CA ILE A 138 -8.40 19.22 8.33
C ILE A 138 -9.37 20.25 8.91
N CYS A 139 -9.24 20.58 10.20
CA CYS A 139 -10.06 21.61 10.84
C CYS A 139 -9.88 22.97 10.15
N LEU A 140 -8.65 23.41 9.90
CA LEU A 140 -8.38 24.68 9.20
C LEU A 140 -9.11 24.77 7.84
N PHE A 141 -9.11 23.68 7.08
CA PHE A 141 -9.79 23.64 5.79
C PHE A 141 -11.32 23.61 5.88
N GLN A 142 -11.89 23.07 6.97
CA GLN A 142 -13.33 23.07 7.22
C GLN A 142 -13.86 24.45 7.66
N PHE A 143 -13.06 25.23 8.38
CA PHE A 143 -13.44 26.58 8.85
C PHE A 143 -13.23 27.68 7.78
N ASP A 144 -13.19 27.33 6.49
CA ASP A 144 -13.11 28.24 5.34
C ASP A 144 -11.91 29.23 5.34
N TYR A 145 -10.87 28.99 6.16
CA TYR A 145 -9.64 29.79 6.20
C TYR A 145 -8.90 29.86 4.85
N LYS A 146 -9.14 28.89 3.97
CA LYS A 146 -8.64 28.88 2.58
C LYS A 146 -9.01 30.13 1.77
N ARG A 147 -10.06 30.86 2.16
CA ARG A 147 -10.47 32.11 1.49
C ARG A 147 -9.63 33.32 1.91
N ILE A 148 -8.98 33.24 3.07
CA ILE A 148 -8.19 34.33 3.66
C ILE A 148 -6.72 34.19 3.25
N LEU A 149 -6.24 32.96 3.05
CA LEU A 149 -4.84 32.66 2.73
C LEU A 149 -4.54 32.83 1.23
N HIS A 150 -3.33 33.27 0.92
CA HIS A 150 -2.83 33.32 -0.45
C HIS A 150 -2.84 31.91 -1.10
N PRO A 151 -3.19 31.76 -2.39
CA PRO A 151 -3.28 30.46 -3.06
C PRO A 151 -2.03 29.58 -2.92
N ASP A 152 -0.83 30.18 -3.00
CA ASP A 152 0.44 29.43 -2.85
C ASP A 152 0.62 28.85 -1.43
N VAL A 153 0.16 29.58 -0.41
CA VAL A 153 0.19 29.11 0.97
C VAL A 153 -0.78 27.94 1.12
N VAL A 154 -1.97 28.04 0.53
CA VAL A 154 -2.96 26.95 0.53
C VAL A 154 -2.37 25.70 -0.14
N LEU A 155 -1.70 25.86 -1.29
CA LEU A 155 -1.03 24.75 -1.98
C LEU A 155 0.09 24.13 -1.13
N ALA A 156 0.95 24.95 -0.52
CA ALA A 156 2.02 24.46 0.35
C ALA A 156 1.49 23.66 1.55
N VAL A 157 0.44 24.17 2.20
CA VAL A 157 -0.26 23.47 3.31
C VAL A 157 -0.87 22.17 2.81
N TYR A 158 -1.49 22.15 1.64
CA TYR A 158 -2.07 20.94 1.06
C TYR A 158 -1.01 19.89 0.74
N CYS A 159 0.13 20.27 0.15
CA CYS A 159 1.26 19.36 -0.10
C CYS A 159 1.78 18.72 1.19
N PHE A 160 1.93 19.53 2.25
CA PHE A 160 2.36 19.05 3.56
C PHE A 160 1.33 18.12 4.20
N TYR A 161 0.06 18.49 4.15
CA TYR A 161 -1.05 17.66 4.60
C TYR A 161 -1.08 16.32 3.88
N MET A 162 -0.96 16.30 2.56
CA MET A 162 -0.97 15.07 1.76
C MET A 162 0.18 14.14 2.14
N TYR A 163 1.40 14.69 2.29
CA TYR A 163 2.56 13.92 2.75
C TYR A 163 2.30 13.29 4.12
N LEU A 164 1.88 14.09 5.10
CA LEU A 164 1.63 13.60 6.45
C LEU A 164 0.48 12.60 6.51
N ALA A 165 -0.60 12.83 5.76
CA ALA A 165 -1.75 11.94 5.71
C ALA A 165 -1.36 10.57 5.17
N VAL A 166 -0.64 10.51 4.04
CA VAL A 166 -0.15 9.25 3.47
C VAL A 166 0.80 8.56 4.44
N GLU A 167 1.78 9.29 4.99
CA GLU A 167 2.71 8.72 5.96
C GLU A 167 2.02 8.16 7.21
N THR A 168 0.99 8.85 7.70
CA THR A 168 0.17 8.41 8.84
C THR A 168 -0.61 7.15 8.52
N VAL A 169 -1.29 7.11 7.37
CA VAL A 169 -2.06 5.93 6.92
C VAL A 169 -1.15 4.71 6.80
N LEU A 170 0.04 4.87 6.19
CA LEU A 170 1.00 3.79 6.07
C LEU A 170 1.55 3.36 7.43
N ALA A 171 1.84 4.28 8.34
CA ALA A 171 2.29 3.96 9.69
C ALA A 171 1.22 3.20 10.49
N LEU A 172 -0.06 3.58 10.36
CA LEU A 172 -1.18 2.89 10.99
C LEU A 172 -1.35 1.46 10.46
N SER A 173 -1.03 1.19 9.20
CA SER A 173 -1.10 -0.15 8.61
C SER A 173 -0.15 -1.16 9.26
N VAL A 174 0.88 -0.71 9.97
CA VAL A 174 1.84 -1.59 10.68
C VAL A 174 1.21 -2.24 11.92
N ALA A 175 0.27 -1.57 12.58
CA ALA A 175 -0.37 -2.08 13.79
C ALA A 175 -1.14 -3.40 13.57
N PRO A 176 -2.08 -3.52 12.60
CA PRO A 176 -2.79 -4.77 12.36
C PRO A 176 -1.84 -5.88 11.89
N VAL A 177 -0.79 -5.53 11.16
CA VAL A 177 0.23 -6.50 10.70
C VAL A 177 0.98 -7.09 11.88
N ARG A 178 1.39 -6.27 12.85
CA ARG A 178 2.01 -6.73 14.10
C ARG A 178 1.04 -7.54 14.95
N ALA A 179 -0.25 -7.22 14.95
CA ALA A 179 -1.26 -8.00 15.64
C ALA A 179 -1.45 -9.39 15.02
N LEU A 180 -1.43 -9.49 13.69
CA LEU A 180 -1.62 -10.75 12.95
C LEU A 180 -0.37 -11.64 12.91
N LEU A 181 0.83 -11.04 12.80
CA LEU A 181 2.09 -11.76 12.56
C LEU A 181 3.06 -11.74 13.75
N GLY A 182 2.70 -11.03 14.82
CA GLY A 182 3.60 -10.76 15.94
C GLY A 182 4.81 -9.91 15.52
N ARG A 183 5.88 -10.00 16.30
CA ARG A 183 7.13 -9.25 16.09
C ARG A 183 8.19 -10.00 15.27
N ARG A 184 7.80 -11.10 14.60
CA ARG A 184 8.73 -11.90 13.78
C ARG A 184 9.08 -11.23 12.46
N PHE A 185 8.24 -10.32 12.00
CA PHE A 185 8.43 -9.59 10.76
C PHE A 185 8.63 -8.10 11.03
N GLU A 186 9.64 -7.55 10.38
CA GLU A 186 9.89 -6.12 10.32
C GLU A 186 9.23 -5.56 9.06
N VAL A 187 8.60 -4.39 9.20
CA VAL A 187 8.05 -3.64 8.07
C VAL A 187 9.10 -2.65 7.62
N ASP A 188 9.48 -2.73 6.35
CA ASP A 188 10.43 -1.77 5.79
C ASP A 188 9.84 -0.35 5.81
N PRO A 189 10.68 0.68 5.98
CA PRO A 189 10.24 2.06 5.93
C PRO A 189 9.65 2.38 4.55
N GLN A 190 8.48 3.02 4.56
CA GLN A 190 7.74 3.39 3.34
C GLN A 190 8.29 4.64 2.67
N PHE A 191 8.94 5.49 3.46
CA PHE A 191 9.53 6.75 3.04
C PHE A 191 10.98 6.80 3.47
N ASN A 192 11.81 7.44 2.64
CA ASN A 192 13.21 7.67 2.93
C ASN A 192 13.57 9.14 2.67
N ALA A 193 13.21 10.01 3.63
CA ALA A 193 13.47 11.46 3.60
C ALA A 193 13.24 12.09 2.20
N PRO A 194 11.99 12.08 1.69
CA PRO A 194 11.69 12.49 0.31
C PRO A 194 12.06 13.95 0.00
N TYR A 195 12.06 14.81 1.02
CA TYR A 195 12.47 16.21 0.93
C TYR A 195 13.98 16.41 0.68
N LEU A 196 14.81 15.37 0.81
CA LEU A 196 16.24 15.41 0.47
C LEU A 196 16.54 14.90 -0.95
N SER A 197 15.50 14.76 -1.79
CA SER A 197 15.69 14.31 -3.17
C SER A 197 16.42 15.35 -4.02
N THR A 198 17.35 14.89 -4.86
CA THR A 198 18.11 15.74 -5.80
C THR A 198 17.57 15.69 -7.23
N SER A 199 16.62 14.78 -7.50
CA SER A 199 15.96 14.64 -8.80
C SER A 199 14.59 13.97 -8.64
N LEU A 200 13.73 14.10 -9.66
CA LEU A 200 12.43 13.41 -9.69
C LEU A 200 12.56 11.88 -9.67
N GLN A 201 13.60 11.35 -10.33
CA GLN A 201 13.87 9.90 -10.32
C GLN A 201 14.22 9.42 -8.91
N ASP A 202 15.02 10.20 -8.17
CA ASP A 202 15.37 9.87 -6.78
C ASP A 202 14.15 9.97 -5.85
N PHE A 203 13.33 11.01 -6.02
CA PHE A 203 12.08 11.19 -5.26
C PHE A 203 11.13 10.00 -5.45
N TRP A 204 10.70 9.74 -6.69
CA TRP A 204 9.67 8.72 -6.99
C TRP A 204 10.20 7.28 -6.94
N GLY A 205 11.50 7.09 -7.19
CA GLY A 205 12.08 5.75 -7.31
C GLY A 205 12.66 5.20 -6.01
N ARG A 206 13.11 6.06 -5.09
CA ARG A 206 13.94 5.65 -3.94
C ARG A 206 13.54 6.26 -2.60
N ARG A 207 12.61 7.22 -2.58
CA ARG A 207 12.29 7.96 -1.34
C ARG A 207 10.81 8.09 -1.02
N TRP A 208 9.96 8.20 -2.02
CA TRP A 208 8.52 8.35 -1.86
C TRP A 208 7.82 7.00 -2.03
N ASN A 209 7.07 6.57 -1.00
CA ASN A 209 6.20 5.38 -1.02
C ASN A 209 6.84 4.17 -1.72
N LEU A 210 7.87 3.58 -1.10
CA LEU A 210 8.70 2.54 -1.70
C LEU A 210 7.94 1.29 -2.13
N MET A 211 6.73 1.07 -1.60
CA MET A 211 5.87 -0.03 -2.03
C MET A 211 5.38 0.11 -3.45
N VAL A 212 5.13 1.33 -3.90
CA VAL A 212 4.66 1.61 -5.26
C VAL A 212 5.67 1.15 -6.31
N PRO A 213 6.94 1.60 -6.32
CA PRO A 213 7.90 1.13 -7.30
C PRO A 213 8.20 -0.37 -7.16
N LEU A 214 8.15 -0.95 -5.94
CA LEU A 214 8.31 -2.39 -5.75
C LEU A 214 7.24 -3.21 -6.47
N ILE A 215 6.00 -2.71 -6.53
CA ILE A 215 4.89 -3.38 -7.20
C ILE A 215 4.86 -3.04 -8.70
N LEU A 216 5.04 -1.77 -9.08
CA LEU A 216 5.00 -1.31 -10.47
C LEU A 216 6.13 -1.85 -11.34
N ARG A 217 7.33 -2.09 -10.77
CA ARG A 217 8.45 -2.64 -11.53
C ARG A 217 8.14 -4.01 -12.17
N PRO A 218 7.73 -5.03 -11.42
CA PRO A 218 7.41 -6.34 -11.98
C PRO A 218 6.07 -6.37 -12.73
N SER A 219 5.09 -5.53 -12.36
CA SER A 219 3.74 -5.56 -12.93
C SER A 219 3.56 -4.72 -14.21
N VAL A 220 4.29 -3.61 -14.34
CA VAL A 220 4.11 -2.66 -15.44
C VAL A 220 5.43 -2.43 -16.18
N TYR A 221 6.44 -1.89 -15.49
CA TYR A 221 7.66 -1.42 -16.15
C TYR A 221 8.41 -2.55 -16.87
N GLY A 222 8.64 -3.68 -16.19
CA GLY A 222 9.32 -4.84 -16.78
C GLY A 222 8.60 -5.40 -18.03
N PRO A 223 7.29 -5.72 -17.94
CA PRO A 223 6.50 -6.16 -19.09
C PRO A 223 6.49 -5.15 -20.25
N VAL A 224 6.21 -3.88 -19.98
CA VAL A 224 6.17 -2.82 -21.01
C VAL A 224 7.53 -2.67 -21.69
N ARG A 225 8.62 -2.62 -20.91
CA ARG A 225 9.98 -2.51 -21.44
C ARG A 225 10.33 -3.70 -22.34
N ARG A 226 9.94 -4.93 -22.00
CA ARG A 226 10.19 -6.11 -22.85
C ARG A 226 9.43 -6.03 -24.18
N LEU A 227 8.16 -5.62 -24.13
CA LEU A 227 7.33 -5.44 -25.33
C LEU A 227 7.92 -4.36 -26.26
N LEU A 228 8.32 -3.22 -25.69
CA LEU A 228 8.95 -2.14 -26.45
C LEU A 228 10.33 -2.52 -26.99
N ALA A 229 11.16 -3.20 -26.20
CA ALA A 229 12.47 -3.66 -26.66
C ALA A 229 12.37 -4.64 -27.85
N SER A 230 11.30 -5.46 -27.90
CA SER A 230 11.05 -6.33 -29.07
C SER A 230 10.62 -5.58 -30.33
N THR A 231 10.12 -4.35 -30.21
CA THR A 231 9.62 -3.56 -31.35
C THR A 231 10.60 -2.47 -31.81
N THR A 232 11.45 -1.92 -30.92
CA THR A 232 12.34 -0.79 -31.26
C THR A 232 13.82 -1.16 -31.46
N GLY A 233 14.16 -2.45 -31.32
CA GLY A 233 15.52 -2.96 -31.42
C GLY A 233 16.42 -2.63 -30.21
N PRO A 234 17.57 -3.32 -30.05
CA PRO A 234 18.37 -3.28 -28.81
C PRO A 234 18.96 -1.90 -28.43
N ARG A 235 19.02 -0.95 -29.36
CA ARG A 235 19.79 0.31 -29.21
C ARG A 235 19.03 1.47 -28.54
N THR A 236 17.72 1.38 -28.39
CA THR A 236 16.88 2.43 -27.74
C THR A 236 16.43 2.06 -26.33
N ALA A 237 16.68 0.83 -25.87
CA ALA A 237 16.31 0.37 -24.53
C ALA A 237 17.17 0.96 -23.39
N SER A 238 18.23 1.71 -23.70
CA SER A 238 19.06 2.41 -22.69
C SER A 238 18.49 3.76 -22.25
N PHE A 239 17.44 4.25 -22.90
CA PHE A 239 16.78 5.52 -22.57
C PHE A 239 15.54 5.37 -21.67
N PHE A 240 15.19 4.14 -21.25
CA PHE A 240 14.01 3.84 -20.41
C PHE A 240 14.35 2.99 -19.19
#